data_AF-A0A4R4KZR7-F1
#
_entry.id   AF-A0A4R4KZR7-F1
#
_cell.length_a   1.000
_cell.length_b   1.000
_cell.length_c   1.000
_cell.angle_alpha   90.00
_cell.angle_beta   90.00
_cell.angle_gamma   90.00
#
_symmetry.space_group_name_H-M   'P 1'
#
loop_
_entity.id
_entity.type
_entity.pdbx_description
1 polymer ?
#
loop_
_entity_poly.entity_id
_entity_poly.type
_entity_poly.pdbx_seq_one_letter_code
_entity_poly.pdbx_strand_id
1 'polypeptide(L)'
;MSAAELDRAVGLLVRQVGHWQQPRWTAVPDGGGASRADLVYRLVQEIADLGADAEGRPRRPVPRLPNDLALVDQLRVVTADLVAAGPSEGVLARAVNDVTATRAAL
;
A
#
# COMPACT_ATOMS: atom_id res chain seq x y z
N MET A 1 12.07 -1.00 13.31
CA MET A 1 10.92 -0.17 12.85
C MET A 1 9.66 -0.75 13.48
N SER A 2 8.73 0.12 13.88
CA SER A 2 7.53 -0.21 14.67
C SER A 2 6.24 -0.07 13.87
N ALA A 3 5.15 -0.67 14.35
CA ALA A 3 3.82 -0.52 13.76
C ALA A 3 3.37 0.95 13.69
N ALA A 4 3.69 1.76 14.71
CA ALA A 4 3.37 3.18 14.73
C ALA A 4 4.07 3.98 13.61
N GLU A 5 5.28 3.58 13.22
CA GLU A 5 5.99 4.20 12.09
C GLU A 5 5.34 3.83 10.75
N LEU A 6 4.89 2.59 10.61
CA LEU A 6 4.12 2.14 9.45
C LEU A 6 2.78 2.90 9.33
N ASP A 7 2.03 3.00 10.44
CA ASP A 7 0.77 3.75 10.49
C ASP A 7 0.97 5.22 10.10
N ARG A 8 2.08 5.83 10.57
CA ARG A 8 2.43 7.19 10.20
C ARG A 8 2.72 7.31 8.71
N ALA A 9 3.52 6.40 8.14
CA ALA A 9 3.86 6.41 6.72
C ALA A 9 2.60 6.25 5.84
N VAL A 10 1.73 5.30 6.18
CA VAL A 10 0.45 5.07 5.49
C VAL A 10 -0.45 6.29 5.63
N GLY A 11 -0.55 6.88 6.82
CA GLY A 11 -1.34 8.09 7.05
C GLY A 11 -0.87 9.30 6.23
N LEU A 12 0.43 9.40 5.91
CA LEU A 12 0.94 10.44 5.01
C LEU A 12 0.58 10.18 3.54
N LEU A 13 0.68 8.93 3.08
CA LEU A 13 0.27 8.53 1.73
C LEU A 13 -1.24 8.74 1.54
N VAL A 14 -2.05 8.25 2.48
CA VAL A 14 -3.52 8.40 2.46
C VAL A 14 -3.94 9.87 2.42
N ARG A 15 -3.27 10.76 3.17
CA ARG A 15 -3.54 12.21 3.07
C ARG A 15 -3.22 12.79 1.69
N GLN A 16 -2.13 12.32 1.07
CA GLN A 16 -1.72 12.75 -0.26
C GLN A 16 -2.68 12.31 -1.36
N VAL A 17 -3.26 11.10 -1.28
CA VAL A 17 -4.08 10.54 -2.37
C VAL A 17 -5.58 10.50 -2.07
N GLY A 18 -6.00 10.65 -0.80
CA GLY A 18 -7.38 10.43 -0.37
C GLY A 18 -8.41 11.42 -0.93
N HIS A 19 -7.95 12.52 -1.51
CA HIS A 19 -8.78 13.54 -2.16
C HIS A 19 -8.72 13.48 -3.69
N TRP A 20 -7.99 12.50 -4.25
CA TRP A 20 -7.82 12.37 -5.69
C TRP A 20 -9.08 11.84 -6.35
N GLN A 21 -9.40 12.42 -7.50
CA GLN A 21 -10.46 11.97 -8.39
C GLN A 21 -9.89 11.06 -9.48
N GLN A 22 -10.77 10.32 -10.17
CA GLN A 22 -10.41 9.31 -11.18
C GLN A 22 -9.35 9.79 -12.21
N PRO A 23 -9.40 11.00 -12.78
CA PRO A 23 -8.39 11.44 -13.76
C PRO A 23 -6.96 11.50 -13.19
N ARG A 24 -6.83 11.79 -11.89
CA ARG A 24 -5.52 11.85 -11.23
C ARG A 24 -4.97 10.45 -10.95
N TRP A 25 -5.84 9.49 -10.67
CA TRP A 25 -5.49 8.08 -10.50
C TRP A 25 -5.02 7.42 -11.80
N THR A 26 -5.65 7.75 -12.92
CA THR A 26 -5.29 7.21 -14.24
C THR A 26 -4.03 7.84 -14.85
N ALA A 27 -3.57 8.96 -14.29
CA ALA A 27 -2.37 9.63 -14.80
C ALA A 27 -1.13 8.77 -14.58
N VAL A 28 -0.26 8.76 -15.59
CA VAL A 28 1.05 8.11 -15.57
C VAL A 28 2.07 9.18 -15.20
N PRO A 29 2.86 9.00 -14.12
CA PRO A 29 3.95 9.93 -13.78
C PRO A 29 4.99 9.99 -14.89
N ASP A 30 5.62 11.15 -15.08
CA ASP A 30 6.60 11.38 -16.15
C ASP A 30 7.73 10.33 -16.12
N GLY A 31 7.98 9.69 -17.26
CA GLY A 31 9.00 8.63 -17.40
C GLY A 31 8.57 7.25 -16.87
N GLY A 32 7.34 7.09 -16.38
CA GLY A 32 6.77 5.83 -15.89
C GLY A 32 5.98 5.06 -16.94
N GLY A 33 5.85 3.74 -16.75
CA GLY A 33 5.00 2.86 -17.58
C GLY A 33 3.70 2.42 -16.91
N ALA A 34 3.40 2.93 -15.71
CA ALA A 34 2.28 2.50 -14.88
C ALA A 34 1.50 3.71 -14.36
N SER A 35 0.18 3.59 -14.28
CA SER A 35 -0.65 4.65 -13.69
C SER A 35 -0.37 4.77 -12.19
N ARG A 36 -0.71 5.92 -11.60
CA ARG A 36 -0.68 6.09 -10.14
C ARG A 36 -1.52 5.05 -9.41
N ALA A 37 -2.64 4.64 -10.00
CA ALA A 37 -3.47 3.56 -9.48
C ALA A 37 -2.72 2.21 -9.46
N ASP A 38 -1.97 1.90 -10.51
CA ASP A 38 -1.17 0.67 -10.58
C ASP A 38 -0.06 0.65 -9.52
N LEU A 39 0.57 1.81 -9.26
CA LEU A 39 1.61 1.93 -8.24
C LEU A 39 1.04 1.64 -6.84
N VAL A 40 -0.10 2.24 -6.49
CA VAL A 40 -0.74 2.01 -5.20
C VAL A 40 -1.32 0.60 -5.11
N TYR A 41 -1.89 0.05 -6.18
CA TYR A 41 -2.37 -1.32 -6.19
C TYR A 41 -1.24 -2.34 -5.97
N ARG A 42 -0.07 -2.11 -6.57
CA ARG A 42 1.12 -2.94 -6.32
C ARG A 42 1.54 -2.87 -4.85
N LEU A 43 1.54 -1.68 -4.26
CA LEU A 43 1.80 -1.52 -2.83
C LEU A 43 0.78 -2.29 -1.97
N VAL A 44 -0.51 -2.22 -2.30
CA VAL A 44 -1.56 -3.00 -1.60
C VAL A 44 -1.25 -4.50 -1.65
N GLN A 45 -0.87 -5.02 -2.82
CA GLN A 45 -0.50 -6.42 -2.97
C GLN A 45 0.74 -6.78 -2.14
N GLU A 46 1.80 -5.98 -2.19
CA GLU A 46 3.03 -6.24 -1.43
C GLU A 46 2.77 -6.26 0.08
N ILE A 47 1.97 -5.33 0.61
CA ILE A 47 1.62 -5.34 2.03
C ILE A 47 0.78 -6.57 2.40
N ALA A 48 -0.16 -6.97 1.56
CA ALA A 48 -0.95 -8.19 1.77
C ALA A 48 -0.07 -9.46 1.75
N ASP A 49 0.92 -9.52 0.86
CA ASP A 49 1.87 -10.62 0.77
C ASP A 49 2.75 -10.70 2.02
N LEU A 50 3.22 -9.56 2.55
CA LEU A 50 3.94 -9.50 3.82
C LEU A 50 3.07 -9.99 4.98
N GLY A 51 1.77 -9.64 4.98
CA GLY A 51 0.81 -10.13 5.97
C GLY A 51 0.65 -11.65 5.90
N ALA A 52 0.45 -12.19 4.69
CA ALA A 52 0.34 -13.63 4.48
C ALA A 52 1.62 -14.38 4.93
N ASP A 53 2.80 -13.85 4.61
CA ASP A 53 4.07 -14.41 5.05
C ASP A 53 4.19 -14.42 6.58
N ALA A 54 3.80 -13.33 7.25
CA ALA A 54 3.83 -13.23 8.72
C ALA A 54 2.87 -14.22 9.40
N GLU A 55 1.71 -14.48 8.78
CA GLU A 55 0.75 -15.48 9.26
C GLU A 55 1.10 -16.93 8.88
N GLY A 56 2.14 -17.15 8.07
CA GLY A 56 2.46 -18.47 7.52
C GLY A 56 1.39 -18.99 6.56
N ARG A 57 0.66 -18.10 5.88
CA ARG A 57 -0.40 -18.43 4.92
C ARG A 57 0.07 -18.26 3.48
N PRO A 58 -0.56 -18.96 2.51
CA PRO A 58 -0.29 -18.73 1.10
C PRO A 58 -0.64 -17.30 0.69
N ARG A 59 0.25 -16.66 -0.08
CA ARG A 59 -0.02 -15.37 -0.73
C ARG A 59 -1.20 -15.50 -1.69
N ARG A 60 -2.05 -14.48 -1.73
CA ARG A 60 -3.25 -14.44 -2.58
C ARG A 60 -3.34 -13.08 -3.26
N PRO A 61 -3.79 -13.04 -4.53
CA PRO A 61 -4.04 -11.77 -5.18
C PRO A 61 -5.13 -11.00 -4.45
N VAL A 62 -4.85 -9.75 -4.10
CA VAL A 62 -5.85 -8.81 -3.61
C VAL A 62 -6.76 -8.46 -4.79
N PRO A 63 -8.10 -8.53 -4.68
CA PRO A 63 -8.96 -8.15 -5.79
C PRO A 63 -8.78 -6.69 -6.21
N ARG A 64 -8.61 -6.44 -7.52
CA ARG A 64 -8.71 -5.09 -8.08
C ARG A 64 -10.17 -4.69 -8.20
N LEU A 65 -10.62 -3.73 -7.39
CA LEU A 65 -11.99 -3.24 -7.44
C LEU A 65 -12.23 -2.37 -8.70
N PRO A 66 -13.48 -2.23 -9.19
CA PRO A 66 -13.77 -1.51 -10.43
C PRO A 66 -13.46 0.00 -10.42
N ASN A 67 -13.25 0.58 -9.25
CA ASN A 67 -12.85 1.98 -9.10
C ASN A 67 -11.55 2.09 -8.30
N ASP A 68 -10.72 3.06 -8.69
CA ASP A 68 -9.41 3.25 -8.07
C ASP A 68 -9.50 3.99 -6.74
N LEU A 69 -10.64 4.65 -6.47
CA LEU A 69 -10.88 5.37 -5.21
C LEU A 69 -10.84 4.42 -3.99
N ALA A 70 -11.25 3.16 -4.18
CA ALA A 70 -11.21 2.15 -3.13
C ALA A 70 -9.78 1.74 -2.71
N LEU A 71 -8.74 2.09 -3.48
CA LEU A 71 -7.35 1.75 -3.13
C LEU A 71 -6.91 2.27 -1.77
N VAL A 72 -7.43 3.43 -1.37
CA VAL A 72 -7.11 4.06 -0.09
C VAL A 72 -7.57 3.17 1.07
N ASP A 73 -8.78 2.62 0.95
CA ASP A 73 -9.34 1.74 1.96
C ASP A 73 -8.72 0.34 1.89
N GLN A 74 -8.44 -0.17 0.69
CA GLN A 74 -7.70 -1.42 0.54
C GLN A 74 -6.33 -1.35 1.22
N LEU A 75 -5.58 -0.25 1.03
CA LEU A 75 -4.29 -0.05 1.69
C LEU A 75 -4.42 -0.03 3.22
N ARG A 76 -5.44 0.65 3.76
CA ARG A 76 -5.69 0.68 5.21
C ARG A 76 -5.98 -0.72 5.76
N VAL A 77 -6.82 -1.49 5.08
CA VAL A 77 -7.19 -2.85 5.49
C VAL A 77 -5.95 -3.75 5.51
N VAL A 78 -5.21 -3.84 4.41
CA VAL A 78 -4.04 -4.75 4.36
C VAL A 78 -2.93 -4.31 5.32
N THR A 79 -2.80 -3.01 5.61
CA THR A 79 -1.87 -2.51 6.64
C THR A 79 -2.30 -2.96 8.04
N ALA A 80 -3.59 -2.84 8.36
CA ALA A 80 -4.13 -3.29 9.64
C ALA A 80 -3.98 -4.81 9.79
N ASP A 81 -4.24 -5.57 8.72
CA ASP A 81 -4.04 -7.02 8.70
C ASP A 81 -2.56 -7.39 8.91
N LEU A 82 -1.63 -6.69 8.25
CA LEU A 82 -0.19 -6.87 8.48
C LEU A 82 0.18 -6.60 9.94
N VAL A 83 -0.31 -5.52 10.55
CA VAL A 83 -0.03 -5.22 11.97
C VAL A 83 -0.62 -6.30 12.89
N ALA A 84 -1.83 -6.76 12.60
CA ALA A 84 -2.51 -7.80 13.37
C ALA A 84 -1.79 -9.17 13.28
N ALA A 85 -1.10 -9.43 12.16
CA ALA A 85 -0.29 -10.64 11.98
C ALA A 85 0.98 -10.69 12.85
N GLY A 86 1.31 -9.62 13.58
CA GLY A 86 2.49 -9.57 14.46
C GLY A 86 3.83 -9.72 13.72
N PRO A 87 4.11 -8.87 12.73
CA PRO A 87 5.27 -9.02 11.86
C PRO A 87 6.56 -8.69 12.61
N SER A 88 7.69 -9.23 12.13
CA SER A 88 9.00 -8.86 12.65
C SER A 88 9.35 -7.40 12.34
N GLU A 89 10.28 -6.82 13.10
CA GLU A 89 10.73 -5.45 12.84
C GLU A 89 11.32 -5.25 11.44
N GLY A 90 11.92 -6.29 10.85
CA GLY A 90 12.46 -6.26 9.49
C GLY A 90 11.35 -6.18 8.43
N VAL A 91 10.23 -6.88 8.66
CA VAL A 91 9.05 -6.79 7.79
C VAL A 91 8.40 -5.40 7.90
N LEU A 92 8.29 -4.85 9.11
CA LEU A 92 7.80 -3.49 9.32
C LEU A 92 8.69 -2.45 8.62
N ALA A 93 10.02 -2.62 8.69
CA ALA A 93 10.96 -1.74 8.01
C ALA A 93 10.79 -1.77 6.49
N ARG A 94 10.64 -2.97 5.92
CA ARG A 94 10.34 -3.12 4.49
C ARG A 94 9.03 -2.44 4.11
N ALA A 95 7.95 -2.68 4.86
CA ALA A 95 6.66 -2.05 4.61
C ALA A 95 6.73 -0.52 4.64
N VAL A 96 7.43 0.07 5.61
CA VAL A 96 7.62 1.54 5.66
C VAL A 96 8.39 2.05 4.44
N ASN A 97 9.44 1.35 4.02
CA ASN A 97 10.21 1.72 2.83
C ASN A 97 9.35 1.67 1.57
N ASP A 98 8.56 0.61 1.39
CA ASP A 98 7.68 0.42 0.22
C ASP A 98 6.60 1.51 0.16
N VAL A 99 5.99 1.85 1.30
CA VAL A 99 5.01 2.95 1.41
C VAL A 99 5.66 4.30 1.08
N THR A 100 6.86 4.56 1.62
CA THR A 100 7.56 5.83 1.44
C THR A 100 8.04 6.00 -0.01
N ALA A 101 8.57 4.94 -0.61
CA ALA A 101 9.00 4.93 -2.00
C ALA A 101 7.81 5.14 -2.95
N THR A 102 6.70 4.44 -2.71
CA THR A 102 5.46 4.63 -3.48
C THR A 102 4.99 6.07 -3.36
N ARG A 103 4.92 6.63 -2.15
CA ARG A 103 4.53 8.01 -1.92
C ARG A 103 5.39 9.03 -2.69
N ALA A 104 6.70 8.80 -2.76
CA ALA A 104 7.62 9.69 -3.47
C ALA A 104 7.46 9.65 -5.00
N ALA A 105 6.92 8.54 -5.54
CA ALA A 105 6.73 8.32 -6.98
C ALA A 105 5.37 8.85 -7.52
N LEU A 106 4.48 9.35 -6.66
CA LEU A 106 3.10 9.75 -6.98
C LEU A 106 2.93 11.26 -7.20
#